data_AF-A0A496PEB1-F1
#
_entry.id   AF-A0A496PEB1-F1
#
_cell.length_a   1.000
_cell.length_b   1.000
_cell.length_c   1.000
_cell.angle_alpha   90.00
_cell.angle_beta   90.00
_cell.angle_gamma   90.00
#
_symmetry.space_group_name_H-M   'P 1'
#
loop_
_entity.id
_entity.type
_entity.pdbx_description
1 polymer ?
#
loop_
_entity_poly.entity_id
_entity_poly.type
_entity_poly.pdbx_seq_one_letter_code
_entity_poly.pdbx_strand_id
1 'polypeptide(L)'
;TRHASLYSLDADSFIMDTPGFSAIEFNDVSLERLPTLFPEFGEYVDTCKFNPCYHEHEPICGIKAALEAGHIHQGRYDAYMSIRNDIESQRKRF
;
A
#
# COMPACT_ATOMS: atom_id res chain seq x y z
N THR A 1 5.85 -23.32 12.42
CA THR A 1 4.83 -23.39 13.51
C THR A 1 3.59 -22.67 13.00
N ARG A 2 2.36 -23.09 13.35
CA ARG A 2 1.10 -22.39 12.97
C ARG A 2 0.45 -21.64 14.14
N HIS A 3 1.09 -21.69 15.30
CA HIS A 3 0.59 -21.12 16.54
C HIS A 3 1.20 -19.74 16.74
N ALA A 4 0.38 -18.77 17.12
CA ALA A 4 0.83 -17.46 17.57
C ALA A 4 0.96 -17.48 19.10
N SER A 5 2.08 -16.99 19.61
CA SER A 5 2.35 -16.94 21.06
C SER A 5 2.49 -15.49 21.49
N LEU A 6 1.95 -15.15 22.66
CA LEU A 6 2.05 -13.80 23.24
C LEU A 6 2.93 -13.86 24.51
N TYR A 7 3.98 -13.07 24.53
CA TYR A 7 4.95 -12.99 25.62
C TYR A 7 4.85 -11.63 26.30
N SER A 8 4.65 -11.57 27.61
CA SER A 8 4.77 -10.33 28.39
C SER A 8 6.25 -9.98 28.58
N LEU A 9 6.61 -8.71 28.37
CA LEU A 9 7.93 -8.19 28.72
C LEU A 9 7.90 -7.51 30.09
N ASP A 10 6.82 -6.78 30.38
CA ASP A 10 6.50 -6.18 31.67
C ASP A 10 4.97 -6.09 31.86
N ALA A 11 4.50 -5.27 32.81
CA ALA A 11 3.09 -5.14 33.15
C ALA A 11 2.21 -4.66 31.98
N ASP A 12 2.77 -3.86 31.06
CA ASP A 12 1.99 -3.13 30.05
C ASP A 12 2.46 -3.40 28.61
N SER A 13 3.43 -4.29 28.41
CA SER A 13 4.01 -4.58 27.10
C SER A 13 4.12 -6.07 26.77
N PHE A 14 3.86 -6.39 25.50
CA PHE A 14 3.82 -7.75 25.00
C PHE A 14 4.47 -7.87 23.61
N ILE A 15 5.13 -8.99 23.35
CA ILE A 15 5.59 -9.41 22.02
C ILE A 15 4.70 -10.56 21.52
N MET A 16 4.14 -10.39 20.32
CA MET A 16 3.42 -11.46 19.65
C MET A 16 4.34 -12.13 18.63
N ASP A 17 4.77 -13.35 18.94
CA ASP A 17 5.48 -14.21 17.99
C ASP A 17 4.45 -14.89 17.08
N THR A 18 4.47 -14.54 15.81
CA THR A 18 3.60 -15.14 14.80
C THR A 18 4.46 -15.74 13.68
N PRO A 19 4.00 -16.80 13.00
CA PRO A 19 4.68 -17.36 11.84
C PRO A 19 4.84 -16.38 10.65
N GLY A 20 4.30 -15.16 10.75
CA GLY A 20 4.21 -14.17 9.68
C GLY A 20 2.93 -14.29 8.85
N PHE A 21 2.83 -13.44 7.81
CA PHE A 21 1.72 -13.48 6.85
C PHE A 21 2.01 -14.56 5.80
N SER A 22 1.26 -15.68 5.85
CA SER A 22 1.39 -16.77 4.87
C SER A 22 0.80 -16.43 3.49
N ALA A 23 -0.13 -15.49 3.47
CA ALA A 23 -0.71 -14.88 2.27
C ALA A 23 -1.09 -13.45 2.62
N ILE A 24 -1.02 -12.55 1.64
CA ILE A 24 -1.52 -11.18 1.77
C ILE A 24 -2.83 -11.10 0.99
N GLU A 25 -3.91 -10.80 1.69
CA GLU A 25 -5.23 -10.60 1.11
C GLU A 25 -5.56 -9.11 1.12
N PHE A 26 -6.16 -8.62 0.03
CA PHE A 26 -6.50 -7.21 -0.10
C PHE A 26 -8.01 -6.97 -0.19
N ASN A 27 -8.82 -7.91 0.33
CA ASN A 27 -10.28 -7.90 0.24
C ASN A 27 -10.90 -6.57 0.76
N ASP A 28 -10.30 -5.95 1.76
CA ASP A 28 -10.76 -4.70 2.40
C ASP A 28 -9.99 -3.44 1.92
N VAL A 29 -9.20 -3.55 0.86
CA VAL A 29 -8.44 -2.44 0.28
C VAL A 29 -8.97 -2.13 -1.11
N SER A 30 -9.69 -1.02 -1.25
CA SER A 30 -10.12 -0.52 -2.55
C SER A 30 -8.97 0.22 -3.27
N LEU A 31 -9.09 0.37 -4.60
CA LEU A 31 -8.09 1.11 -5.40
C LEU A 31 -8.01 2.59 -4.99
N GLU A 32 -9.10 3.16 -4.49
CA GLU A 32 -9.18 4.53 -4.00
C GLU A 32 -8.55 4.68 -2.61
N ARG A 33 -8.60 3.63 -1.78
CA ARG A 33 -7.96 3.61 -0.46
C ARG A 33 -6.47 3.31 -0.55
N LEU A 34 -6.03 2.51 -1.53
CA LEU A 34 -4.63 2.09 -1.63
C LEU A 34 -3.61 3.26 -1.57
N PRO A 35 -3.79 4.39 -2.30
CA PRO A 35 -2.87 5.53 -2.22
C PRO A 35 -2.67 6.07 -0.80
N THR A 36 -3.70 6.01 0.06
CA THR A 36 -3.60 6.53 1.44
C THR A 36 -2.77 5.63 2.36
N LEU A 37 -2.41 4.43 1.91
CA LEU A 37 -1.57 3.49 2.64
C LEU A 37 -0.07 3.67 2.33
N PHE A 38 0.27 4.63 1.45
CA PHE A 38 1.64 5.03 1.11
C PHE A 38 1.87 6.47 1.63
N PRO A 39 2.44 6.64 2.85
CA PRO A 39 2.60 7.96 3.46
C PRO A 39 3.29 9.00 2.56
N GLU A 40 4.27 8.56 1.77
CA GLU A 40 5.00 9.37 0.80
C GLU A 40 4.13 9.95 -0.32
N PHE A 41 2.92 9.43 -0.55
CA PHE A 41 1.99 9.96 -1.54
C PHE A 41 1.19 11.15 -1.01
N GLY A 42 1.08 11.29 0.32
CA GLY A 42 0.19 12.28 0.96
C GLY A 42 0.47 13.72 0.54
N GLU A 43 1.73 14.10 0.34
CA GLU A 43 2.11 15.46 -0.07
C GLU A 43 1.79 15.79 -1.54
N TYR A 44 1.59 14.76 -2.37
CA TYR A 44 1.53 14.91 -3.83
C TYR A 44 0.17 14.52 -4.42
N VAL A 45 -0.67 13.78 -3.68
CA VAL A 45 -1.97 13.31 -4.17
C VAL A 45 -2.88 14.46 -4.61
N ASP A 46 -2.89 15.57 -3.86
CA ASP A 46 -3.70 16.76 -4.15
C ASP A 46 -3.22 17.55 -5.37
N THR A 47 -2.02 17.25 -5.89
CA THR A 47 -1.50 17.85 -7.12
C THR A 47 -1.89 17.07 -8.37
N CYS A 48 -2.61 15.95 -8.21
CA CYS A 48 -3.21 15.23 -9.33
C CYS A 48 -4.37 16.04 -9.92
N LYS A 49 -4.50 16.06 -11.25
CA LYS A 49 -5.61 16.75 -11.91
C LYS A 49 -6.94 16.00 -11.81
N PHE A 50 -6.88 14.67 -11.70
CA PHE A 50 -8.05 13.79 -11.78
C PHE A 50 -8.47 13.31 -10.38
N ASN A 51 -9.77 13.14 -10.17
CA ASN A 51 -10.34 12.58 -8.95
C ASN A 51 -11.44 11.55 -9.29
N PRO A 52 -11.24 10.24 -9.06
CA PRO A 52 -10.03 9.64 -8.49
C PRO A 52 -8.84 9.63 -9.47
N CYS A 53 -7.62 9.58 -8.93
CA CYS A 53 -6.39 9.29 -9.66
C CYS A 53 -5.79 8.00 -9.09
N TYR A 54 -5.53 7.02 -9.95
CA TYR A 54 -4.94 5.72 -9.62
C TYR A 54 -3.44 5.63 -9.94
N HIS A 55 -2.85 6.77 -10.26
CA HIS A 55 -1.41 7.00 -10.40
C HIS A 55 -0.69 6.05 -11.36
N GLU A 56 -1.34 5.59 -12.42
CA GLU A 56 -0.75 4.71 -13.44
C GLU A 56 -0.71 5.40 -14.79
N HIS A 57 -1.88 5.54 -15.42
CA HIS A 57 -2.00 6.03 -16.79
C HIS A 57 -2.40 7.51 -16.86
N GLU A 58 -2.74 8.13 -15.74
CA GLU A 58 -3.22 9.51 -15.71
C GLU A 58 -2.14 10.47 -16.22
N PRO A 59 -2.46 11.37 -17.17
CA PRO A 59 -1.46 12.20 -17.82
C PRO A 59 -0.91 13.31 -16.92
N ILE A 60 -1.70 13.77 -15.95
CA ILE A 60 -1.31 14.83 -15.00
C ILE A 60 -1.49 14.27 -13.59
N CYS A 61 -0.41 13.66 -13.08
CA CYS A 61 -0.37 12.91 -11.83
C CYS A 61 0.77 13.43 -10.96
N GLY A 62 0.43 13.95 -9.78
CA GLY A 62 1.39 14.43 -8.78
C GLY A 62 2.38 13.37 -8.32
N ILE A 63 1.90 12.14 -8.13
CA ILE A 63 2.73 11.00 -7.72
C ILE A 63 3.81 10.70 -8.78
N LYS A 64 3.45 10.69 -10.06
CA LYS A 64 4.43 10.42 -11.13
C LYS A 64 5.41 11.58 -11.29
N ALA A 65 4.96 12.83 -11.14
CA ALA A 65 5.85 13.98 -11.13
C ALA A 65 6.85 13.93 -9.95
N ALA A 66 6.38 13.57 -8.76
CA ALA A 66 7.22 13.41 -7.57
C ALA A 66 8.20 12.23 -7.70
N LEU A 67 7.78 11.14 -8.35
CA LEU A 67 8.65 10.02 -8.71
C LEU A 67 9.77 10.46 -9.66
N GLU A 68 9.43 11.15 -10.76
CA GLU A 68 10.40 11.68 -11.73
C GLU A 68 11.39 12.67 -11.09
N ALA A 69 10.93 13.47 -10.13
CA ALA A 69 11.77 14.40 -9.37
C ALA A 69 12.61 13.71 -8.27
N GLY A 70 12.42 12.41 -8.02
CA GLY A 70 13.15 11.65 -7.00
C GLY A 70 12.65 11.86 -5.56
N HIS A 71 11.50 12.52 -5.36
CA HIS A 71 10.87 12.67 -4.05
C HIS A 71 10.17 11.39 -3.58
N ILE A 72 9.71 10.57 -4.52
CA ILE A 72 9.21 9.22 -4.27
C ILE A 72 10.23 8.23 -4.82
N HIS A 73 10.66 7.28 -3.99
CA HIS A 73 11.60 6.25 -4.41
C HIS A 73 10.94 5.25 -5.39
N GLN A 74 11.62 4.89 -6.47
CA GLN A 74 11.10 3.98 -7.51
C GLN A 74 10.54 2.68 -6.92
N GLY A 75 11.29 2.02 -6.03
CA GLY A 75 10.83 0.78 -5.40
C GLY A 75 9.54 0.90 -4.56
N ARG A 76 9.20 2.12 -4.10
CA ARG A 76 7.93 2.36 -3.39
C ARG A 76 6.77 2.49 -4.37
N TYR A 77 6.97 3.20 -5.47
CA TYR A 77 6.00 3.25 -6.56
C TYR A 77 5.79 1.87 -7.19
N ASP A 78 6.85 1.09 -7.39
CA ASP A 78 6.75 -0.28 -7.92
C ASP A 78 5.94 -1.19 -6.97
N ALA A 79 6.16 -1.07 -5.65
CA ALA A 79 5.37 -1.78 -4.65
C ALA A 79 3.88 -1.38 -4.69
N TYR A 80 3.58 -0.09 -4.84
CA TYR A 80 2.21 0.40 -5.05
C TYR A 80 1.58 -0.25 -6.29
N MET A 81 2.27 -0.22 -7.42
CA MET A 81 1.77 -0.81 -8.67
C MET A 81 1.56 -2.32 -8.56
N SER A 82 2.46 -3.04 -7.89
CA SER A 82 2.32 -4.47 -7.63
C SER A 82 1.06 -4.78 -6.84
N ILE A 83 0.87 -4.11 -5.69
CA ILE A 83 -0.30 -4.33 -4.83
C ILE A 83 -1.60 -3.96 -5.56
N ARG A 84 -1.58 -2.86 -6.31
CA ARG A 84 -2.74 -2.42 -7.10
C ARG A 84 -3.15 -3.47 -8.14
N ASN A 85 -2.18 -4.05 -8.84
CA ASN A 85 -2.42 -5.12 -9.82
C ASN A 85 -2.94 -6.41 -9.14
N ASP A 86 -2.47 -6.71 -7.93
CA ASP A 86 -2.98 -7.83 -7.13
C ASP A 86 -4.45 -7.62 -6.74
N ILE A 87 -4.82 -6.40 -6.30
CA ILE A 87 -6.21 -6.03 -5.98
C ILE A 87 -7.11 -6.19 -7.21
N GLU A 88 -6.70 -5.68 -8.37
CA GLU A 88 -7.49 -5.84 -9.60
C GLU A 88 -7.64 -7.30 -10.01
N SER A 89 -6.58 -8.09 -9.87
CA SER A 89 -6.58 -9.51 -10.21
C SER A 89 -7.48 -10.33 -9.28
N GLN A 90 -7.54 -9.99 -7.99
CA GLN A 90 -8.45 -10.61 -7.02
C GLN A 90 -9.92 -10.31 -7.37
N ARG A 91 -10.24 -9.07 -7.75
CA ARG A 91 -11.62 -8.68 -8.13
C ARG A 91 -12.12 -9.41 -9.38
N LYS A 92 -11.26 -9.66 -10.38
CA LYS A 92 -11.64 -10.36 -11.63
C LYS A 92 -11.98 -11.85 -11.44
N ARG A 93 -11.67 -12.43 -10.28
CA ARG A 93 -11.92 -13.85 -9.99
C ARG A 93 -13.34 -14.12 -9.45
N PHE A 94 -14.09 -13.07 -9.16
CA PHE A 94 -15.48 -13.12 -8.69
C PHE A 94 -16.42 -12.52 -9.73
#